data_AF-A0AA38ZQH2-F1
#
_entry.id   AF-A0AA38ZQH2-F1
#
_cell.length_a   1.000
_cell.length_b   1.000
_cell.length_c   1.000
_cell.angle_alpha   90.00
_cell.angle_beta   90.00
_cell.angle_gamma   90.00
#
_symmetry.space_group_name_H-M   'P 1'
#
loop_
_entity.id
_entity.type
_entity.pdbx_description
1 polymer ?
#
loop_
_entity_poly.entity_id
_entity_poly.type
_entity_poly.pdbx_seq_one_letter_code
_entity_poly.pdbx_strand_id
1 'polypeptide(L)'
;MPFTLTSHQNHPPLISIISFTCMGPHAHDQMPLNHRVAAKWGVNVQSLSGSPANFQAYTTLLKPHERIMALDLPHGGHLSHGYQTDTKKISAVLDERTGYIDYDQLEKSAALFRPKLIVGGASAYARLYGYARIRKVCDNQKAVMLVGMAHISGLVAAGSLRGPRGAMIFFRKGVKEINKQGKEVLYDYEDKNNQAIFPGLQGGPHNHTISGLAVALKQAMTPEYKAYQEHILTNCSTFAQSLLEKGYELVSGGTDNHLVLVN
;
A
#
# COMPACT_ATOMS: atom_id res chain seq x y z
N MET A 1 -5.50 45.67 -9.00
CA MET A 1 -5.68 45.29 -7.58
C MET A 1 -4.87 44.02 -7.34
N PRO A 2 -3.94 43.96 -6.38
CA PRO A 2 -3.19 42.74 -6.08
C PRO A 2 -4.05 41.77 -5.26
N PHE A 3 -4.03 40.48 -5.60
CA PHE A 3 -4.59 39.43 -4.75
C PHE A 3 -3.43 38.70 -4.06
N THR A 4 -3.20 38.99 -2.79
CA THR A 4 -2.10 38.42 -2.01
C THR A 4 -2.44 37.01 -1.56
N LEU A 5 -1.74 35.99 -2.08
CA LEU A 5 -1.87 34.60 -1.63
C LEU A 5 -0.78 34.26 -0.60
N THR A 6 -1.08 34.50 0.68
CA THR A 6 -0.25 34.09 1.81
C THR A 6 -0.57 32.65 2.25
N SER A 7 0.49 31.88 2.51
CA SER A 7 0.57 30.72 3.41
C SER A 7 -0.68 29.83 3.61
N HIS A 8 -0.68 28.63 3.01
CA HIS A 8 -0.57 27.35 3.75
C HIS A 8 -0.78 26.16 2.79
N GLN A 9 0.25 25.34 2.55
CA GLN A 9 0.14 24.09 1.78
C GLN A 9 -0.52 22.96 2.59
N ASN A 10 -1.81 23.13 2.90
CA ASN A 10 -2.65 22.05 3.41
C ASN A 10 -3.06 21.11 2.27
N HIS A 11 -2.19 20.15 1.93
CA HIS A 11 -2.57 19.06 1.04
C HIS A 11 -3.73 18.25 1.65
N PRO A 12 -4.85 18.05 0.93
CA PRO A 12 -6.01 17.31 1.47
C PRO A 12 -5.67 15.83 1.67
N PRO A 13 -6.15 15.19 2.76
CA PRO A 13 -5.75 13.84 3.14
C PRO A 13 -6.30 12.75 2.20
N LEU A 14 -5.53 11.67 2.06
CA LEU A 14 -5.91 10.44 1.36
C LEU A 14 -6.31 9.35 2.37
N ILE A 15 -7.32 8.53 2.05
CA ILE A 15 -7.60 7.32 2.83
C ILE A 15 -6.50 6.28 2.58
N SER A 16 -5.82 5.90 3.66
CA SER A 16 -4.78 4.88 3.64
C SER A 16 -5.39 3.49 3.71
N ILE A 17 -5.12 2.64 2.71
CA ILE A 17 -5.52 1.23 2.73
C ILE A 17 -4.29 0.35 2.72
N ILE A 18 -4.29 -0.63 3.63
CA ILE A 18 -3.27 -1.66 3.80
C ILE A 18 -3.93 -3.02 3.62
N SER A 19 -3.23 -3.96 2.97
CA SER A 19 -3.75 -5.30 2.72
C SER A 19 -2.69 -6.39 2.96
N PHE A 20 -3.04 -7.40 3.77
CA PHE A 20 -2.18 -8.57 4.01
C PHE A 20 -2.44 -9.62 2.94
N THR A 21 -1.51 -9.77 2.01
CA THR A 21 -1.56 -10.84 1.01
C THR A 21 -0.67 -12.00 1.42
N CYS A 22 -1.33 -13.08 1.80
CA CYS A 22 -0.82 -14.43 1.62
C CYS A 22 -1.82 -15.11 0.68
N MET A 23 -1.30 -15.72 -0.38
CA MET A 23 -2.03 -16.48 -1.38
C MET A 23 -1.29 -17.80 -1.55
N GLY A 24 -2.02 -18.88 -1.79
CA GLY A 24 -1.40 -20.08 -2.34
C GLY A 24 -0.84 -19.84 -3.75
N PRO A 25 -0.16 -20.81 -4.37
CA PRO A 25 0.53 -20.65 -5.65
C PRO A 25 -0.37 -20.30 -6.86
N HIS A 26 -1.70 -20.21 -6.67
CA HIS A 26 -2.66 -19.81 -7.70
C HIS A 26 -3.68 -18.83 -7.15
N ALA A 27 -3.58 -17.55 -7.55
CA ALA A 27 -4.74 -16.67 -7.80
C ALA A 27 -4.29 -15.31 -8.34
N HIS A 28 -4.87 -14.90 -9.47
CA HIS A 28 -4.73 -13.56 -10.05
C HIS A 28 -5.78 -12.56 -9.50
N ASP A 29 -6.32 -12.81 -8.30
CA ASP A 29 -7.38 -11.99 -7.70
C ASP A 29 -6.88 -10.58 -7.36
N GLN A 30 -6.94 -9.66 -8.34
CA GLN A 30 -7.18 -8.24 -8.06
C GLN A 30 -8.37 -8.14 -7.10
N MET A 31 -8.27 -7.30 -6.07
CA MET A 31 -9.25 -7.20 -4.97
C MET A 31 -10.66 -6.83 -5.50
N PRO A 32 -11.58 -7.78 -5.72
CA PRO A 32 -12.76 -7.54 -6.54
C PRO A 32 -13.95 -7.31 -5.61
N LEU A 33 -14.42 -6.07 -5.47
CA LEU A 33 -15.43 -5.65 -4.50
C LEU A 33 -16.82 -6.32 -4.72
N ASN A 34 -16.92 -7.60 -4.38
CA ASN A 34 -18.10 -8.45 -4.55
C ASN A 34 -18.34 -9.36 -3.33
N HIS A 35 -19.54 -9.94 -3.25
CA HIS A 35 -20.01 -10.72 -2.11
C HIS A 35 -19.15 -11.95 -1.75
N ARG A 36 -18.30 -12.47 -2.67
CA ARG A 36 -17.44 -13.63 -2.42
C ARG A 36 -16.15 -13.28 -1.66
N VAL A 37 -15.87 -11.98 -1.48
CA VAL A 37 -14.68 -11.47 -0.75
C VAL A 37 -14.82 -11.61 0.76
N ALA A 38 -16.01 -11.36 1.32
CA ALA A 38 -16.22 -11.30 2.78
C ALA A 38 -15.92 -12.62 3.52
N ALA A 39 -16.02 -13.77 2.84
CA ALA A 39 -15.63 -15.06 3.40
C ALA A 39 -14.09 -15.28 3.44
N LYS A 40 -13.34 -14.57 2.59
CA LYS A 40 -11.87 -14.69 2.43
C LYS A 40 -11.09 -13.54 3.06
N TRP A 41 -11.77 -12.48 3.49
CA TRP A 41 -11.17 -11.25 3.99
C TRP A 41 -11.99 -10.64 5.14
N GLY A 42 -11.31 -10.18 6.17
CA GLY A 42 -11.83 -9.22 7.14
C GLY A 42 -11.16 -7.85 6.98
N VAL A 43 -11.69 -6.85 7.68
CA VAL A 43 -11.15 -5.50 7.72
C VAL A 43 -11.26 -4.92 9.12
N ASN A 44 -10.23 -4.20 9.57
CA ASN A 44 -10.33 -3.30 10.73
C ASN A 44 -10.22 -1.85 10.23
N VAL A 45 -11.12 -1.00 10.75
CA VAL A 45 -11.32 0.40 10.33
C VAL A 45 -10.99 1.42 11.42
N GLN A 46 -10.46 0.97 12.57
CA GLN A 46 -10.21 1.82 13.74
C GLN A 46 -8.85 2.53 13.71
N SER A 47 -7.97 2.19 12.76
CA SER A 47 -6.61 2.75 12.74
C SER A 47 -6.63 4.24 12.36
N LEU A 48 -5.94 5.06 13.16
CA LEU A 48 -6.07 6.53 13.09
C LEU A 48 -5.48 7.15 11.80
N SER A 49 -4.51 6.49 11.16
CA SER A 49 -3.87 6.95 9.91
C SER A 49 -2.98 5.86 9.30
N GLY A 50 -2.44 6.06 8.09
CA GLY A 50 -1.62 5.07 7.39
C GLY A 50 -0.33 4.66 8.12
N SER A 51 0.34 5.59 8.80
CA SER A 51 1.57 5.29 9.56
C SER A 51 1.34 4.35 10.76
N PRO A 52 0.40 4.64 11.71
CA PRO A 52 0.08 3.68 12.76
C PRO A 52 -0.55 2.39 12.21
N ALA A 53 -1.29 2.43 11.10
CA ALA A 53 -1.81 1.22 10.46
C ALA A 53 -0.68 0.29 9.97
N ASN A 54 0.38 0.83 9.35
CA ASN A 54 1.58 0.05 9.00
C ASN A 54 2.27 -0.52 10.25
N PHE A 55 2.38 0.25 11.33
CA PHE A 55 3.00 -0.22 12.57
C PHE A 55 2.17 -1.31 13.29
N GLN A 56 0.84 -1.20 13.27
CA GLN A 56 -0.10 -2.22 13.75
C GLN A 56 -0.02 -3.48 12.88
N ALA A 57 0.13 -3.35 11.56
CA ALA A 57 0.39 -4.46 10.65
C ALA A 57 1.68 -5.22 10.98
N TYR A 58 2.78 -4.51 11.27
CA TYR A 58 4.01 -5.16 11.71
C TYR A 58 3.83 -5.87 13.05
N THR A 59 3.21 -5.20 14.04
CA THR A 59 2.92 -5.78 15.37
C THR A 59 2.00 -7.01 15.30
N THR A 60 1.13 -7.08 14.29
CA THR A 60 0.25 -8.23 14.02
C THR A 60 1.00 -9.44 13.47
N LEU A 61 1.98 -9.20 12.59
CA LEU A 61 2.58 -10.21 11.71
C LEU A 61 3.99 -10.64 12.12
N LEU A 62 4.69 -9.82 12.93
CA LEU A 62 6.11 -9.92 13.21
C LEU A 62 6.40 -9.82 14.71
N LYS A 63 7.45 -10.51 15.15
CA LYS A 63 8.07 -10.29 16.47
C LYS A 63 9.04 -9.10 16.41
N PRO A 64 9.35 -8.46 17.55
CA PRO A 64 10.44 -7.50 17.63
C PRO A 64 11.73 -8.03 16.99
N HIS A 65 12.41 -7.16 16.24
CA HIS A 65 13.64 -7.46 15.48
C HIS A 65 13.50 -8.45 14.30
N GLU A 66 12.29 -8.91 13.94
CA GLU A 66 12.10 -9.60 12.65
C GLU A 66 12.19 -8.63 11.46
N ARG A 67 12.63 -9.16 10.32
CA ARG A 67 13.13 -8.37 9.18
C ARG A 67 12.02 -7.95 8.22
N ILE A 68 11.91 -6.66 7.96
CA ILE A 68 11.06 -6.06 6.92
C ILE A 68 11.96 -5.69 5.72
N MET A 69 11.44 -5.78 4.49
CA MET A 69 12.05 -5.23 3.29
C MET A 69 11.03 -4.36 2.53
N ALA A 70 11.43 -3.19 2.06
CA ALA A 70 10.55 -2.22 1.41
C ALA A 70 11.36 -1.33 0.46
N LEU A 71 10.69 -0.68 -0.50
CA LEU A 71 11.31 0.36 -1.33
C LEU A 71 11.88 1.49 -0.46
N ASP A 72 13.12 1.90 -0.71
CA ASP A 72 13.81 2.95 0.06
C ASP A 72 13.13 4.33 -0.09
N LEU A 73 13.28 5.21 0.90
CA LEU A 73 12.58 6.51 0.93
C LEU A 73 13.03 7.48 -0.17
N PRO A 74 14.34 7.68 -0.45
CA PRO A 74 14.77 8.54 -1.57
C PRO A 74 14.28 8.00 -2.92
N HIS A 75 14.06 6.69 -2.97
CA HIS A 75 13.56 5.92 -4.11
C HIS A 75 12.03 5.80 -4.16
N GLY A 76 11.31 6.67 -3.46
CA GLY A 76 9.85 6.76 -3.56
C GLY A 76 9.07 5.89 -2.59
N GLY A 77 9.75 5.24 -1.63
CA GLY A 77 9.14 4.56 -0.50
C GLY A 77 8.38 5.49 0.45
N HIS A 78 8.11 5.03 1.67
CA HIS A 78 7.43 5.83 2.70
C HIS A 78 8.05 5.56 4.07
N LEU A 79 8.16 6.61 4.91
CA LEU A 79 8.82 6.54 6.23
C LEU A 79 8.33 5.38 7.10
N SER A 80 7.03 5.08 7.06
CA SER A 80 6.44 3.99 7.85
C SER A 80 6.73 2.59 7.33
N HIS A 81 7.40 2.43 6.18
CA HIS A 81 7.82 1.11 5.67
C HIS A 81 9.20 0.67 6.21
N GLY A 82 9.83 1.53 7.01
CA GLY A 82 11.23 1.46 7.40
C GLY A 82 12.04 2.50 6.64
N TYR A 83 12.73 3.39 7.36
CA TYR A 83 13.71 4.31 6.79
C TYR A 83 14.96 4.41 7.69
N GLN A 84 16.03 4.93 7.11
CA GLN A 84 17.39 4.41 7.20
C GLN A 84 18.40 5.55 7.04
N THR A 85 19.49 5.47 7.81
CA THR A 85 20.78 6.11 7.50
C THR A 85 21.88 5.10 7.89
N ASP A 86 23.16 5.43 7.70
CA ASP A 86 24.31 4.51 7.84
C ASP A 86 24.40 3.74 9.18
N THR A 87 23.69 4.19 10.21
CA THR A 87 23.68 3.63 11.56
C THR A 87 22.64 2.51 11.81
N LYS A 88 21.72 2.24 10.86
CA LYS A 88 20.70 1.15 10.90
C LYS A 88 20.57 0.52 9.49
N LYS A 89 19.70 -0.49 9.27
CA LYS A 89 19.50 -1.03 7.91
C LYS A 89 18.16 -1.73 7.60
N ILE A 90 17.38 -1.16 6.67
CA ILE A 90 16.21 -1.70 5.95
C ILE A 90 16.08 -0.94 4.61
N SER A 91 16.23 -1.60 3.45
CA SER A 91 15.79 -1.07 2.14
C SER A 91 15.77 -2.11 1.01
N ALA A 92 15.22 -1.69 -0.14
CA ALA A 92 15.31 -2.29 -1.47
C ALA A 92 15.45 -1.17 -2.52
N VAL A 93 16.15 -1.45 -3.62
CA VAL A 93 16.73 -0.44 -4.52
C VAL A 93 15.98 -0.37 -5.86
N LEU A 94 15.99 0.80 -6.52
CA LEU A 94 15.59 0.95 -7.93
C LEU A 94 16.73 0.55 -8.87
N ASP A 95 16.40 0.36 -10.14
CA ASP A 95 17.35 0.63 -11.21
C ASP A 95 17.38 2.15 -11.46
N GLU A 96 18.40 2.81 -10.91
CA GLU A 96 18.63 4.25 -11.05
C GLU A 96 18.72 4.72 -12.52
N ARG A 97 19.06 3.83 -13.47
CA ARG A 97 19.15 4.16 -14.90
C ARG A 97 17.79 4.28 -15.59
N THR A 98 16.74 3.70 -15.02
CA THR A 98 15.40 3.64 -15.65
C THR A 98 14.28 4.14 -14.74
N GLY A 99 14.52 4.30 -13.43
CA GLY A 99 13.50 4.73 -12.47
C GLY A 99 12.44 3.67 -12.14
N TYR A 100 12.68 2.41 -12.51
CA TYR A 100 11.83 1.27 -12.16
C TYR A 100 12.43 0.48 -10.98
N ILE A 101 11.59 -0.28 -10.26
CA ILE A 101 12.05 -1.17 -9.19
C ILE A 101 12.85 -2.33 -9.80
N ASP A 102 14.10 -2.53 -9.34
CA ASP A 102 14.90 -3.70 -9.73
C ASP A 102 14.39 -4.94 -8.98
N TYR A 103 13.45 -5.64 -9.60
CA TYR A 103 12.88 -6.88 -9.07
C TYR A 103 13.85 -8.06 -9.03
N ASP A 104 14.94 -8.03 -9.81
CA ASP A 104 15.97 -9.08 -9.77
C ASP A 104 16.93 -8.84 -8.61
N GLN A 105 17.32 -7.59 -8.35
CA GLN A 105 18.08 -7.21 -7.16
C GLN A 105 17.22 -7.34 -5.88
N LEU A 106 15.91 -7.10 -5.95
CA LEU A 106 14.98 -7.45 -4.87
C LEU A 106 15.03 -8.96 -4.55
N GLU A 107 14.93 -9.84 -5.56
CA GLU A 107 14.95 -11.30 -5.34
C GLU A 107 16.32 -11.79 -4.79
N LYS A 108 17.44 -11.29 -5.33
CA LYS A 108 18.80 -11.55 -4.83
C LYS A 108 18.97 -11.08 -3.37
N SER A 109 18.58 -9.85 -3.08
CA SER A 109 18.70 -9.24 -1.74
C SER A 109 17.82 -9.95 -0.72
N ALA A 110 16.60 -10.33 -1.10
CA ALA A 110 15.69 -11.06 -0.23
C ALA A 110 16.23 -12.46 0.14
N ALA A 111 16.92 -13.16 -0.76
CA ALA A 111 17.54 -14.46 -0.48
C ALA A 111 18.68 -14.38 0.56
N LEU A 112 19.45 -13.28 0.55
CA LEU A 112 20.51 -13.03 1.54
C LEU A 112 19.95 -12.50 2.86
N PHE A 113 19.06 -11.50 2.80
CA PHE A 113 18.52 -10.81 3.96
C PHE A 113 17.43 -11.60 4.70
N ARG A 114 16.73 -12.52 4.02
CA ARG A 114 15.66 -13.37 4.56
C ARG A 114 14.58 -12.57 5.31
N PRO A 115 13.88 -11.63 4.63
CA PRO A 115 12.80 -10.87 5.24
C PRO A 115 11.65 -11.79 5.66
N LYS A 116 10.97 -11.41 6.74
CA LYS A 116 9.70 -12.01 7.18
C LYS A 116 8.49 -11.32 6.58
N LEU A 117 8.65 -10.07 6.15
CA LEU A 117 7.62 -9.28 5.47
C LEU A 117 8.27 -8.42 4.37
N ILE A 118 7.64 -8.37 3.19
CA ILE A 118 8.02 -7.47 2.10
C ILE A 118 6.86 -6.51 1.82
N VAL A 119 7.16 -5.21 1.73
CA VAL A 119 6.17 -4.16 1.45
C VAL A 119 6.15 -3.83 -0.05
N GLY A 120 5.01 -4.04 -0.70
CA GLY A 120 4.69 -3.49 -2.01
C GLY A 120 3.87 -2.22 -1.86
N GLY A 121 4.51 -1.05 -1.86
CA GLY A 121 3.85 0.24 -1.67
C GLY A 121 4.83 1.41 -1.68
N ALA A 122 4.39 2.53 -2.26
CA ALA A 122 5.20 3.73 -2.50
C ALA A 122 4.39 5.02 -2.29
N SER A 123 5.09 6.13 -2.06
CA SER A 123 4.52 7.48 -2.05
C SER A 123 4.94 8.33 -3.26
N ALA A 124 6.14 8.11 -3.81
CA ALA A 124 6.64 8.83 -4.98
C ALA A 124 7.21 7.82 -6.00
N TYR A 125 6.32 7.07 -6.64
CA TYR A 125 6.64 6.15 -7.73
C TYR A 125 5.57 6.28 -8.82
N ALA A 126 5.97 6.73 -10.01
CA ALA A 126 5.04 7.08 -11.10
C ALA A 126 4.48 5.85 -11.85
N ARG A 127 4.99 4.64 -11.58
CA ARG A 127 4.67 3.42 -12.33
C ARG A 127 3.85 2.42 -11.51
N LEU A 128 3.26 1.43 -12.18
CA LEU A 128 2.53 0.36 -11.48
C LEU A 128 3.49 -0.67 -10.85
N TYR A 129 3.04 -1.28 -9.76
CA TYR A 129 3.81 -2.28 -9.02
C TYR A 129 3.68 -3.68 -9.64
N GLY A 130 4.81 -4.34 -9.88
CA GLY A 130 4.92 -5.73 -10.31
C GLY A 130 4.55 -6.74 -9.21
N TYR A 131 3.34 -6.64 -8.65
CA TYR A 131 2.90 -7.42 -7.48
C TYR A 131 3.06 -8.94 -7.64
N ALA A 132 2.88 -9.49 -8.85
CA ALA A 132 3.10 -10.91 -9.12
C ALA A 132 4.57 -11.33 -8.90
N ARG A 133 5.54 -10.47 -9.23
CA ARG A 133 6.97 -10.74 -8.98
C ARG A 133 7.30 -10.62 -7.48
N ILE A 134 6.75 -9.62 -6.79
CA ILE A 134 6.89 -9.52 -5.32
C ILE A 134 6.30 -10.74 -4.62
N ARG A 135 5.12 -11.24 -5.05
CA ARG A 135 4.51 -12.47 -4.52
C ARG A 135 5.45 -13.66 -4.65
N LYS A 136 6.01 -13.91 -5.85
CA LYS A 136 7.03 -14.95 -6.08
C LYS A 136 8.23 -14.84 -5.12
N VAL A 137 8.77 -13.64 -4.91
CA VAL A 137 9.87 -13.44 -3.95
C VAL A 137 9.41 -13.76 -2.51
N CYS A 138 8.22 -13.31 -2.12
CA CYS A 138 7.64 -13.61 -0.81
C CYS A 138 7.43 -15.13 -0.61
N ASP A 139 6.95 -15.86 -1.61
CA ASP A 139 6.77 -17.31 -1.54
C ASP A 139 8.12 -18.04 -1.39
N ASN A 140 9.11 -17.64 -2.19
CA ASN A 140 10.48 -18.17 -2.12
C ASN A 140 11.12 -17.95 -0.73
N GLN A 141 10.86 -16.82 -0.07
CA GLN A 141 11.38 -16.51 1.28
C GLN A 141 10.44 -16.94 2.43
N LYS A 142 9.23 -17.41 2.14
CA LYS A 142 8.13 -17.62 3.11
C LYS A 142 7.79 -16.36 3.91
N ALA A 143 7.83 -15.21 3.25
CA ALA A 143 7.50 -13.90 3.79
C ALA A 143 6.01 -13.54 3.57
N VAL A 144 5.47 -12.70 4.46
CA VAL A 144 4.18 -12.05 4.26
C VAL A 144 4.35 -10.90 3.26
N MET A 145 3.40 -10.73 2.34
CA MET A 145 3.40 -9.60 1.41
C MET A 145 2.39 -8.55 1.88
N LEU A 146 2.91 -7.40 2.31
CA LEU A 146 2.12 -6.24 2.72
C LEU A 146 1.92 -5.32 1.53
N VAL A 147 0.68 -5.06 1.13
CA VAL A 147 0.37 -4.07 0.09
C VAL A 147 0.01 -2.74 0.76
N GLY A 148 0.89 -1.75 0.64
CA GLY A 148 0.73 -0.40 1.18
C GLY A 148 0.20 0.54 0.11
N MET A 149 -1.11 0.50 -0.15
CA MET A 149 -1.72 1.17 -1.30
C MET A 149 -2.33 2.54 -0.99
N ALA A 150 -1.80 3.29 -0.01
CA ALA A 150 -2.38 4.57 0.41
C ALA A 150 -2.50 5.63 -0.71
N HIS A 151 -1.54 5.66 -1.65
CA HIS A 151 -1.54 6.59 -2.80
C HIS A 151 -2.41 6.12 -3.98
N ILE A 152 -2.62 4.81 -4.14
CA ILE A 152 -3.34 4.23 -5.27
C ILE A 152 -4.62 3.49 -4.86
N SER A 153 -5.05 3.66 -3.61
CA SER A 153 -6.19 2.98 -2.97
C SER A 153 -7.44 3.05 -3.84
N GLY A 154 -7.60 4.18 -4.53
CA GLY A 154 -8.65 4.37 -5.50
C GLY A 154 -8.41 3.91 -6.92
N LEU A 155 -7.18 3.97 -7.43
CA LEU A 155 -6.91 3.39 -8.74
C LEU A 155 -7.12 1.87 -8.70
N VAL A 156 -6.98 1.27 -7.52
CA VAL A 156 -7.36 -0.13 -7.21
C VAL A 156 -8.88 -0.30 -7.00
N ALA A 157 -9.54 0.57 -6.22
CA ALA A 157 -10.96 0.43 -5.88
C ALA A 157 -11.95 1.06 -6.90
N ALA A 158 -11.44 1.70 -7.96
CA ALA A 158 -12.12 2.79 -8.67
C ALA A 158 -12.60 3.94 -7.74
N GLY A 159 -11.88 4.22 -6.65
CA GLY A 159 -12.32 5.02 -5.50
C GLY A 159 -11.26 5.78 -4.66
N SER A 160 -10.55 6.82 -5.19
CA SER A 160 -9.42 7.49 -4.47
C SER A 160 -9.89 8.55 -3.51
N LEU A 161 -10.41 8.07 -2.38
CA LEU A 161 -11.08 8.90 -1.40
C LEU A 161 -10.14 9.92 -0.76
N ARG A 162 -10.32 11.19 -1.16
CA ARG A 162 -10.06 12.37 -0.34
C ARG A 162 -11.07 12.41 0.80
N GLY A 163 -10.90 11.52 1.79
CA GLY A 163 -11.84 11.28 2.88
C GLY A 163 -11.31 11.74 4.24
N PRO A 164 -11.96 11.32 5.35
CA PRO A 164 -11.46 11.63 6.68
C PRO A 164 -10.11 10.94 6.95
N ARG A 165 -9.32 11.52 7.87
CA ARG A 165 -8.06 10.94 8.31
C ARG A 165 -8.32 9.66 9.12
N GLY A 166 -8.19 8.52 8.44
CA GLY A 166 -8.31 7.17 8.99
C GLY A 166 -7.70 6.16 8.02
N ALA A 167 -7.51 4.93 8.50
CA ALA A 167 -6.93 3.85 7.70
C ALA A 167 -7.67 2.52 7.88
N MET A 168 -7.65 1.72 6.81
CA MET A 168 -8.23 0.37 6.79
C MET A 168 -7.13 -0.67 6.63
N ILE A 169 -7.17 -1.71 7.47
CA ILE A 169 -6.30 -2.87 7.36
C ILE A 169 -7.14 -4.09 6.97
N PHE A 170 -6.94 -4.57 5.75
CA PHE A 170 -7.57 -5.78 5.24
C PHE A 170 -6.67 -7.00 5.51
N PHE A 171 -7.26 -8.08 6.03
CA PHE A 171 -6.54 -9.30 6.39
C PHE A 171 -7.26 -10.55 5.86
N ARG A 172 -6.48 -11.58 5.49
CA ARG A 172 -7.03 -12.84 4.99
C ARG A 172 -7.72 -13.65 6.09
N LYS A 173 -8.79 -14.35 5.71
CA LYS A 173 -9.58 -15.30 6.52
C LYS A 173 -9.70 -16.64 5.78
N GLY A 174 -10.08 -17.69 6.51
CA GLY A 174 -10.19 -19.05 5.98
C GLY A 174 -8.86 -19.81 5.97
N VAL A 175 -8.73 -20.81 5.10
CA VAL A 175 -7.56 -21.69 5.02
C VAL A 175 -6.33 -20.94 4.49
N LYS A 176 -5.22 -21.05 5.21
CA LYS A 176 -3.90 -20.56 4.83
C LYS A 176 -3.10 -21.61 4.06
N GLU A 177 -3.03 -22.82 4.62
CA GLU A 177 -2.28 -23.94 4.07
C GLU A 177 -2.92 -25.26 4.51
N ILE A 178 -2.72 -26.34 3.75
CA ILE A 178 -3.00 -27.70 4.22
C ILE A 178 -1.66 -28.27 4.68
N ASN A 179 -1.59 -28.76 5.92
CA ASN A 179 -0.34 -29.25 6.48
C ASN A 179 0.02 -30.66 5.94
N LYS A 180 1.21 -31.17 6.31
CA LYS A 180 1.69 -32.51 5.88
C LYS A 180 0.81 -33.69 6.32
N GLN A 181 -0.19 -33.47 7.18
CA GLN A 181 -1.11 -34.48 7.70
C GLN A 181 -2.51 -34.36 7.06
N GLY A 182 -2.66 -33.52 6.02
CA GLY A 182 -3.95 -33.25 5.36
C GLY A 182 -4.88 -32.33 6.14
N LYS A 183 -4.45 -31.77 7.28
CA LYS A 183 -5.27 -30.87 8.09
C LYS A 183 -5.14 -29.42 7.62
N GLU A 184 -6.27 -28.74 7.49
CA GLU A 184 -6.31 -27.31 7.24
C GLU A 184 -5.72 -26.51 8.40
N VAL A 185 -4.86 -25.55 8.06
CA VAL A 185 -4.37 -24.49 8.96
C VAL A 185 -5.03 -23.19 8.52
N LEU A 186 -5.74 -22.53 9.43
CA LEU A 186 -6.45 -21.29 9.16
C LEU A 186 -5.54 -20.06 9.32
N TYR A 187 -5.94 -18.92 8.75
CA TYR A 187 -5.37 -17.63 9.09
C TYR A 187 -5.76 -17.21 10.51
N ASP A 188 -4.78 -16.77 11.31
CA ASP A 188 -4.95 -16.25 12.67
C ASP A 188 -4.86 -14.71 12.74
N TYR A 189 -4.98 -14.05 11.57
CA TYR A 189 -4.77 -12.61 11.43
C TYR A 189 -5.90 -11.77 12.03
N GLU A 190 -7.13 -12.28 12.14
CA GLU A 190 -8.28 -11.50 12.61
C GLU A 190 -8.12 -11.08 14.07
N ASP A 191 -7.95 -12.05 14.97
CA ASP A 191 -7.76 -11.79 16.40
C ASP A 191 -6.48 -11.01 16.66
N LYS A 192 -5.37 -11.39 16.02
CA LYS A 192 -4.08 -10.68 16.17
C LYS A 192 -4.16 -9.22 15.72
N ASN A 193 -4.77 -8.95 14.57
CA ASN A 193 -4.90 -7.59 14.04
C ASN A 193 -5.80 -6.74 14.93
N ASN A 194 -6.91 -7.31 15.39
CA ASN A 194 -7.82 -6.61 16.31
C ASN A 194 -7.12 -6.32 17.64
N GLN A 195 -6.45 -7.30 18.25
CA GLN A 195 -5.71 -7.16 19.52
C GLN A 195 -4.53 -6.19 19.41
N ALA A 196 -3.77 -6.22 18.31
CA ALA A 196 -2.64 -5.31 18.06
C ALA A 196 -3.11 -3.84 17.92
N ILE A 197 -4.32 -3.61 17.39
CA ILE A 197 -4.92 -2.28 17.34
C ILE A 197 -5.47 -1.90 18.72
N PHE A 198 -6.35 -2.71 19.30
CA PHE A 198 -6.92 -2.51 20.63
C PHE A 198 -6.99 -3.84 21.40
N PRO A 199 -6.43 -3.96 22.62
CA PRO A 199 -5.86 -2.89 23.44
C PRO A 199 -4.38 -2.58 23.15
N GLY A 200 -3.76 -3.19 22.13
CA GLY A 200 -2.30 -3.20 21.96
C GLY A 200 -1.64 -1.85 21.67
N LEU A 201 -2.21 -1.00 20.80
CA LEU A 201 -1.55 0.22 20.31
C LEU A 201 -2.47 1.46 20.27
N GLN A 202 -3.77 1.32 20.51
CA GLN A 202 -4.74 2.40 20.56
C GLN A 202 -5.72 2.19 21.73
N GLY A 203 -6.33 3.29 22.17
CA GLY A 203 -7.49 3.29 23.07
C GLY A 203 -8.82 3.32 22.30
N GLY A 204 -9.72 4.22 22.69
CA GLY A 204 -11.06 4.32 22.09
C GLY A 204 -11.04 4.71 20.60
N PRO A 205 -11.96 4.15 19.78
CA PRO A 205 -12.02 4.42 18.34
C PRO A 205 -12.57 5.81 18.00
N HIS A 206 -12.04 6.42 16.94
CA HIS A 206 -12.53 7.69 16.42
C HIS A 206 -13.80 7.51 15.58
N ASN A 207 -14.93 7.27 16.24
CA ASN A 207 -16.20 6.94 15.58
C ASN A 207 -16.67 8.00 14.55
N HIS A 208 -16.32 9.28 14.74
CA HIS A 208 -16.57 10.33 13.75
C HIS A 208 -15.82 10.09 12.42
N THR A 209 -14.56 9.67 12.49
CA THR A 209 -13.76 9.25 11.33
C THR A 209 -14.35 8.00 10.68
N ILE A 210 -14.76 7.01 11.47
CA ILE A 210 -15.32 5.74 10.97
C ILE A 210 -16.65 6.00 10.22
N SER A 211 -17.53 6.86 10.75
CA SER A 211 -18.75 7.29 10.04
C SER A 211 -18.45 8.01 8.73
N GLY A 212 -17.48 8.93 8.72
CA GLY A 212 -17.04 9.60 7.50
C GLY A 212 -16.41 8.65 6.47
N LEU A 213 -15.69 7.62 6.94
CA LEU A 213 -15.11 6.56 6.12
C LEU A 213 -16.21 5.72 5.46
N ALA A 214 -17.29 5.41 6.18
CA ALA A 214 -18.44 4.71 5.61
C ALA A 214 -19.15 5.53 4.51
N VAL A 215 -19.30 6.85 4.69
CA VAL A 215 -19.83 7.76 3.65
C VAL A 215 -18.89 7.80 2.44
N ALA A 216 -17.59 7.91 2.67
CA ALA A 216 -16.57 7.92 1.62
C ALA A 216 -16.57 6.59 0.83
N LEU A 217 -16.61 5.44 1.52
CA LEU A 217 -16.74 4.12 0.89
C LEU A 217 -17.99 4.00 0.02
N LYS A 218 -19.14 4.55 0.46
CA LYS A 218 -20.36 4.59 -0.34
C LYS A 218 -20.19 5.43 -1.62
N GLN A 219 -19.44 6.52 -1.56
CA GLN A 219 -19.12 7.35 -2.73
C GLN A 219 -18.18 6.63 -3.71
N ALA A 220 -17.17 5.89 -3.22
CA ALA A 220 -16.27 5.10 -4.06
C ALA A 220 -16.97 3.98 -4.88
N MET A 221 -18.21 3.64 -4.56
CA MET A 221 -19.00 2.63 -5.26
C MET A 221 -19.85 3.18 -6.42
N THR A 222 -19.84 4.49 -6.71
CA THR A 222 -20.74 5.08 -7.73
C THR A 222 -20.08 5.23 -9.11
N PRO A 223 -20.85 5.23 -10.22
CA PRO A 223 -20.30 5.33 -11.57
C PRO A 223 -19.56 6.65 -11.84
N GLU A 224 -20.05 7.75 -11.27
CA GLU A 224 -19.44 9.08 -11.39
C GLU A 224 -18.07 9.10 -10.71
N TYR A 225 -17.92 8.35 -9.62
CA TYR A 225 -16.66 8.19 -8.93
C TYR A 225 -15.63 7.45 -9.79
N LYS A 226 -16.03 6.37 -10.45
CA LYS A 226 -15.18 5.66 -11.41
C LYS A 226 -14.70 6.61 -12.53
N ALA A 227 -15.61 7.36 -13.14
CA ALA A 227 -15.26 8.34 -14.17
C ALA A 227 -14.28 9.41 -13.67
N TYR A 228 -14.44 9.87 -12.41
CA TYR A 228 -13.48 10.76 -11.76
C TYR A 228 -12.07 10.15 -11.65
N GLN A 229 -11.93 8.84 -11.40
CA GLN A 229 -10.61 8.17 -11.42
C GLN A 229 -10.01 8.07 -12.83
N GLU A 230 -10.83 7.76 -13.83
CA GLU A 230 -10.41 7.71 -15.24
C GLU A 230 -9.93 9.09 -15.71
N HIS A 231 -10.59 10.18 -15.26
CA HIS A 231 -10.12 11.55 -15.46
C HIS A 231 -8.81 11.88 -14.71
N ILE A 232 -8.56 11.36 -13.50
CA ILE A 232 -7.27 11.55 -12.81
C ILE A 232 -6.12 10.99 -13.66
N LEU A 233 -6.25 9.74 -14.13
CA LEU A 233 -5.24 9.09 -14.97
C LEU A 233 -5.02 9.86 -16.28
N THR A 234 -6.11 10.20 -16.97
CA THR A 234 -6.08 10.97 -18.23
C THR A 234 -5.39 12.32 -18.04
N ASN A 235 -5.75 13.07 -16.99
CA ASN A 235 -5.15 14.37 -16.69
C ASN A 235 -3.66 14.24 -16.34
N CYS A 236 -3.25 13.19 -15.60
CA CYS A 236 -1.85 12.99 -15.26
C CYS A 236 -1.00 12.60 -16.48
N SER A 237 -1.54 11.78 -17.39
CA SER A 237 -0.91 11.45 -18.67
C SER A 237 -0.74 12.69 -19.55
N THR A 238 -1.78 13.52 -19.69
CA THR A 238 -1.70 14.79 -20.46
C THR A 238 -0.72 15.78 -19.84
N PHE A 239 -0.65 15.84 -18.50
CA PHE A 239 0.31 16.69 -17.78
C PHE A 239 1.75 16.20 -17.96
N ALA A 240 1.99 14.88 -17.90
CA ALA A 240 3.29 14.28 -18.19
C ALA A 240 3.74 14.62 -19.62
N GLN A 241 2.88 14.42 -20.61
CA GLN A 241 3.13 14.75 -22.01
C GLN A 241 3.45 16.25 -22.19
N SER A 242 2.67 17.13 -21.55
CA SER A 242 2.87 18.58 -21.59
C SER A 242 4.17 19.07 -20.93
N LEU A 243 4.77 18.25 -20.05
CA LEU A 243 6.09 18.52 -19.44
C LEU A 243 7.22 18.05 -20.37
N LEU A 244 7.10 16.84 -20.93
CA LEU A 244 8.05 16.29 -21.91
C LEU A 244 8.15 17.19 -23.16
N GLU A 245 7.02 17.68 -23.68
CA GLU A 245 6.96 18.66 -24.79
C GLU A 245 7.62 20.01 -24.48
N LYS A 246 7.86 20.31 -23.20
CA LYS A 246 8.56 21.52 -22.73
C LYS A 246 10.03 21.26 -22.38
N GLY A 247 10.53 20.05 -22.63
CA GLY A 247 11.92 19.66 -22.36
C GLY A 247 12.22 19.32 -20.90
N TYR A 248 11.20 19.09 -20.06
CA TYR A 248 11.42 18.56 -18.71
C TYR A 248 11.64 17.05 -18.76
N GLU A 249 12.66 16.56 -18.06
CA GLU A 249 12.85 15.14 -17.83
C GLU A 249 11.89 14.64 -16.74
N LEU A 250 11.35 13.43 -16.93
CA LEU A 250 10.52 12.75 -15.95
C LEU A 250 11.19 11.45 -15.51
N VAL A 251 11.22 11.15 -14.22
CA VAL A 251 11.70 9.86 -13.70
C VAL A 251 10.86 8.73 -14.30
N SER A 252 11.50 7.70 -14.85
CA SER A 252 10.88 6.64 -15.67
C SER A 252 10.20 7.09 -16.97
N GLY A 253 10.39 8.34 -17.40
CA GLY A 253 9.90 8.87 -18.69
C GLY A 253 8.38 9.07 -18.78
N GLY A 254 7.66 9.17 -17.67
CA GLY A 254 6.21 9.37 -17.68
C GLY A 254 5.51 8.84 -16.41
N THR A 255 4.23 8.45 -16.55
CA THR A 255 3.41 7.94 -15.45
C THR A 255 2.39 6.90 -15.94
N ASP A 256 2.04 5.97 -15.05
CA ASP A 256 0.91 5.04 -15.18
C ASP A 256 -0.18 5.34 -14.12
N ASN A 257 -0.05 6.42 -13.34
CA ASN A 257 -0.89 6.69 -12.18
C ASN A 257 -1.30 8.17 -12.05
N HIS A 258 -1.34 8.71 -10.83
CA HIS A 258 -1.87 10.04 -10.49
C HIS A 258 -0.78 11.07 -10.16
N LEU A 259 0.50 10.69 -10.24
CA LEU A 259 1.65 11.58 -10.02
C LEU A 259 2.69 11.45 -11.13
N VAL A 260 3.47 12.52 -11.31
CA VAL A 260 4.72 12.56 -12.09
C VAL A 260 5.85 13.00 -11.16
N LEU A 261 7.08 12.68 -11.54
CA LEU A 261 8.29 13.15 -10.86
C LEU A 261 9.16 13.83 -11.91
N VAL A 262 9.32 15.14 -11.79
CA VAL A 262 10.24 15.95 -12.62
C VAL A 262 11.64 15.87 -12.00
N ASN A 263 12.65 15.76 -12.84
CA ASN A 263 14.08 15.79 -12.48
C ASN A 263 14.60 17.23 -12.47
#